data_AF-A0A5J5SBC3-F1
#
_entry.id   AF-A0A5J5SBC3-F1
#
_cell.length_a   1.000
_cell.length_b   1.000
_cell.length_c   1.000
_cell.angle_alpha   90.00
_cell.angle_beta   90.00
_cell.angle_gamma   90.00
#
_symmetry.space_group_name_H-M   'P 1'
#
loop_
_entity.id
_entity.type
_entity.pdbx_description
1 polymer ?
#
loop_
_entity_poly.entity_id
_entity_poly.type
_entity_poly.pdbx_seq_one_letter_code
_entity_poly.pdbx_strand_id
1 'polypeptide(L)' 'MCPGYVTAQDIILPPSVEIVDNTQYVASLTKPIDLCIGLQIERNRGYGIKTPKNFHGGSYPIDVFMLVRNAKLTLIAYDR' A
#
# COMPACT_ATOMS: atom_id res chain seq x y z
N MET A 1 -30.62 -3.27 -2.57
CA MET A 1 -29.64 -2.24 -2.19
C MET A 1 -28.32 -2.62 -2.81
N CYS A 2 -27.75 -1.75 -3.65
CA CYS A 2 -26.55 -2.09 -4.40
C CYS A 2 -25.34 -2.18 -3.46
N PRO A 3 -24.53 -3.25 -3.59
CA PRO A 3 -23.27 -3.39 -2.86
C PRO A 3 -22.31 -2.24 -3.21
N GLY A 4 -21.72 -1.59 -2.20
CA GLY A 4 -20.83 -0.43 -2.38
C GLY A 4 -19.41 -0.85 -2.78
N TYR A 5 -18.72 -0.01 -3.56
CA TYR A 5 -17.30 -0.13 -3.85
C TYR A 5 -16.50 0.76 -2.90
N VAL A 6 -15.43 0.22 -2.34
CA VAL A 6 -14.48 0.96 -1.50
C VAL A 6 -13.19 1.14 -2.28
N THR A 7 -12.71 2.38 -2.34
CA THR A 7 -11.49 2.80 -3.02
C THR A 7 -10.51 3.42 -2.04
N ALA A 8 -9.28 3.68 -2.50
CA ALA A 8 -8.28 4.38 -1.68
C ALA A 8 -8.74 5.78 -1.27
N GLN A 9 -9.59 6.46 -2.07
CA GLN A 9 -10.15 7.76 -1.71
C GLN A 9 -10.96 7.74 -0.40
N ASP A 10 -11.53 6.60 -0.02
CA ASP A 10 -12.37 6.45 1.17
C ASP A 10 -11.55 6.29 2.48
N ILE A 11 -10.21 6.26 2.38
CA ILE A 11 -9.31 6.12 3.52
C ILE A 11 -9.18 7.46 4.26
N ILE A 12 -9.42 7.45 5.57
CA ILE A 12 -9.20 8.61 6.43
C ILE A 12 -7.70 8.69 6.77
N LEU A 13 -7.07 9.82 6.43
CA LEU A 13 -5.63 10.04 6.59
C LEU A 13 -5.30 11.06 7.69
N PRO A 14 -4.15 10.92 8.37
CA PRO A 14 -3.58 12.00 9.15
C PRO A 14 -2.97 13.10 8.23
N PRO A 15 -2.73 14.33 8.73
CA PRO A 15 -2.25 15.46 7.91
C PRO A 15 -0.90 15.25 7.23
N SER A 16 -0.07 14.33 7.71
CA SER A 16 1.28 14.08 7.19
C SER A 16 1.35 13.02 6.09
N VAL A 17 0.20 12.54 5.61
CA VAL A 17 0.09 11.41 4.68
C VAL A 17 -0.80 11.80 3.51
N GLU A 18 -0.37 11.46 2.31
CA GLU A 18 -1.09 11.69 1.07
C GLU A 18 -1.23 10.37 0.31
N ILE A 19 -2.39 10.18 -0.33
CA ILE A 19 -2.62 9.08 -1.27
C ILE A 19 -2.27 9.56 -2.67
N VAL A 20 -1.25 8.93 -3.27
CA VAL A 20 -0.78 9.27 -4.62
C VAL A 20 -1.75 8.77 -5.70
N ASP A 21 -2.37 7.61 -5.48
CA ASP A 21 -3.40 7.03 -6.37
C ASP A 21 -4.67 6.74 -5.57
N ASN A 22 -5.64 7.64 -5.68
CA ASN A 22 -6.91 7.54 -4.97
C ASN A 22 -7.93 6.63 -5.66
N THR A 23 -7.63 6.17 -6.88
CA THR A 23 -8.53 5.32 -7.68
C THR A 23 -8.33 3.83 -7.39
N GLN A 24 -7.29 3.49 -6.63
CA GLN A 24 -6.97 2.11 -6.32
C GLN A 24 -8.15 1.42 -5.62
N TYR A 25 -8.63 0.33 -6.21
CA TYR A 25 -9.69 -0.50 -5.67
C TYR A 25 -9.23 -1.23 -4.40
N VAL A 26 -10.08 -1.23 -3.37
CA VAL A 26 -9.82 -1.92 -2.10
C VAL A 26 -10.74 -3.13 -1.92
N ALA A 27 -12.07 -2.91 -1.98
CA ALA A 27 -13.04 -3.99 -1.74
C ALA A 27 -14.42 -3.68 -2.34
N SER A 28 -15.21 -4.74 -2.54
CA SER A 28 -16.63 -4.68 -2.90
C SER A 28 -17.45 -5.25 -1.75
N LEU A 29 -18.37 -4.46 -1.19
CA LEU A 29 -19.19 -4.86 -0.06
C LEU A 29 -20.47 -5.53 -0.53
N THR A 30 -20.55 -6.86 -0.49
CA THR A 30 -21.72 -7.62 -0.96
C THR A 30 -22.97 -7.43 -0.10
N LYS A 31 -22.81 -6.92 1.12
CA LYS A 31 -23.88 -6.60 2.07
C LYS A 31 -23.64 -5.21 2.66
N PRO A 32 -24.68 -4.50 3.11
CA PRO A 32 -24.53 -3.23 3.82
C PRO A 32 -23.96 -3.51 5.22
N ILE A 33 -22.64 -3.61 5.32
CA ILE A 33 -21.89 -3.76 6.57
C ILE A 33 -20.90 -2.62 6.72
N ASP A 34 -20.59 -2.26 7.96
CA ASP A 34 -19.54 -1.30 8.25
C ASP A 34 -18.18 -2.01 8.17
N LEU A 35 -17.35 -1.60 7.21
CA LEU A 35 -15.98 -2.09 7.06
C LEU A 35 -15.02 -1.13 7.78
N CYS A 36 -14.40 -1.60 8.87
CA CYS A 36 -13.39 -0.84 9.60
C CYS A 36 -12.05 -1.59 9.56
N ILE A 37 -11.02 -0.99 8.94
CA ILE A 37 -9.68 -1.54 8.82
C ILE A 37 -8.68 -0.52 9.39
N GLY A 38 -7.89 -0.92 10.37
CA GLY A 38 -6.77 -0.13 10.87
C GLY A 38 -5.53 -0.35 10.00
N LEU A 39 -4.92 0.74 9.53
CA LEU A 39 -3.67 0.70 8.76
C LEU A 39 -2.54 1.33 9.57
N GLN A 40 -1.44 0.59 9.76
CA GLN A 40 -0.21 1.12 10.31
C GLN A 40 0.82 1.25 9.19
N ILE A 41 1.19 2.48 8.88
CA ILE A 41 2.21 2.79 7.88
C ILE A 41 3.45 3.38 8.56
N GLU A 42 4.61 3.15 7.94
CA GLU A 42 5.87 3.67 8.42
C GLU A 42 6.75 4.08 7.24
N ARG A 43 7.57 5.11 7.44
CA ARG A 43 8.53 5.54 6.43
C ARG A 43 9.78 4.67 6.55
N ASN A 44 10.03 3.85 5.54
CA ASN A 44 11.22 3.01 5.47
C ASN A 44 11.90 3.11 4.09
N ARG A 45 13.02 2.40 3.88
CA ARG A 45 13.76 2.38 2.61
C ARG A 45 14.09 0.94 2.19
N GLY A 46 13.98 0.67 0.89
CA GLY A 46 14.41 -0.59 0.27
C GLY A 46 13.49 -1.78 0.58
N TYR A 47 13.93 -2.98 0.22
CA TYR A 47 13.30 -4.21 0.68
C TYR A 47 13.92 -4.59 2.01
N GLY A 48 13.17 -4.41 3.09
CA GLY A 48 13.61 -4.79 4.43
C GLY A 48 12.69 -5.86 4.95
N ILE A 49 13.14 -7.11 4.95
CA ILE A 49 12.44 -8.22 5.62
C ILE A 49 12.32 -7.82 7.08
N LYS A 50 11.15 -7.33 7.47
CA LYS A 50 10.88 -7.09 8.89
C LYS A 50 10.54 -8.45 9.47
N THR A 51 11.30 -8.87 10.48
CA THR A 51 10.75 -9.80 11.47
C THR A 51 9.39 -9.22 11.87
N PRO A 52 8.29 -9.96 11.76
CA PRO A 52 7.01 -9.44 12.19
C PRO A 52 7.18 -9.03 13.65
N LYS A 53 7.20 -7.70 13.89
CA LYS A 53 7.02 -7.20 15.26
C LYS A 53 5.74 -7.86 15.74
N ASN A 54 5.71 -8.32 16.98
CA ASN A 54 4.52 -8.97 17.55
C ASN A 54 3.37 -7.97 17.52
N PHE A 55 2.67 -7.89 16.40
CA PHE A 55 1.49 -7.07 16.27
C PHE A 55 0.42 -7.81 17.06
N HIS A 56 0.12 -7.32 18.25
CA HIS A 56 -0.86 -7.95 19.13
C HIS A 56 -2.25 -7.92 18.46
N GLY A 57 -2.98 -9.04 18.50
CA GLY A 57 -4.43 -9.03 18.24
C GLY A 57 -4.89 -9.28 16.79
N GLY A 58 -4.17 -10.07 15.98
CA GLY A 58 -4.71 -10.60 14.71
C GLY A 58 -4.50 -9.73 13.47
N SER A 59 -3.55 -8.81 13.51
CA SER A 59 -3.11 -8.04 12.34
C SER A 59 -2.14 -8.83 11.45
N TYR A 60 -2.12 -8.48 10.16
CA TYR A 60 -1.30 -9.15 9.15
C TYR A 60 -0.25 -8.18 8.59
N PRO A 61 1.06 -8.50 8.64
CA PRO A 61 2.10 -7.63 8.10
C PRO A 61 2.06 -7.62 6.56
N ILE A 62 2.30 -6.45 5.97
CA ILE A 62 2.48 -6.26 4.52
C ILE A 62 3.89 -5.70 4.32
N ASP A 63 4.70 -6.33 3.47
CA ASP A 63 6.11 -5.97 3.28
C ASP A 63 6.39 -5.53 1.83
N VAL A 64 6.32 -4.21 1.58
CA VAL A 64 6.84 -3.57 0.36
C VAL A 64 7.20 -2.10 0.67
N PHE A 65 8.49 -1.73 0.60
CA PHE A 65 8.96 -0.33 0.76
C PHE A 65 9.84 0.14 -0.41
N MET A 66 9.51 -0.27 -1.64
CA MET A 66 10.21 0.15 -2.86
C MET A 66 9.42 1.19 -3.63
N LEU A 67 9.94 2.43 -3.70
CA LEU A 67 9.38 3.51 -4.51
C LEU A 67 9.67 3.31 -6.02
N VAL A 68 10.81 2.70 -6.34
CA VAL A 68 11.24 2.45 -7.71
C VAL A 68 10.61 1.15 -8.19
N ARG A 69 9.63 1.25 -9.10
CA ARG A 69 9.00 0.07 -9.71
C ARG A 69 9.87 -0.57 -10.80
N ASN A 70 10.65 0.23 -11.52
CA ASN A 70 11.49 -0.22 -12.62
C ASN A 70 12.72 0.68 -12.76
N ALA A 71 13.90 0.08 -12.94
CA ALA A 71 15.12 0.76 -13.35
C ALA A 71 15.68 0.06 -14.59
N LYS A 72 15.97 0.82 -15.64
CA LYS A 72 16.58 0.31 -16.87
C LYS A 72 17.90 1.04 -17.10
N LEU A 73 18.98 0.28 -17.29
CA LEU A 73 20.30 0.79 -17.64
C LEU A 73 20.74 0.14 -18.94
N THR A 74 21.22 0.93 -19.89
CA THR A 74 21.79 0.45 -21.15
C THR A 74 23.23 0.95 -21.25
N LEU A 75 24.16 0.01 -21.39
CA LEU A 75 25.58 0.30 -21.61
C LEU A 75 25.91 0.04 -23.08
N ILE A 76 26.50 1.03 -23.74
CA ILE A 76 26.95 0.92 -25.13
C ILE A 76 28.46 1.21 -25.14
N ALA A 77 29.25 0.21 -25.54
CA ALA A 77 30.67 0.36 -25.80
C ALA A 77 30.87 0.73 -27.27
N TYR A 78 31.70 1.74 -27.51
CA TYR A 78 32.15 2.10 -28.85
C TYR A 78 33.60 1.67 -29.00
N ASP A 79 33.91 1.00 -30.10
CA ASP A 79 35.28 0.70 -30.49
C ASP A 79 35.93 1.95 -31.09
N ARG A 80 37.26 2.09 -30.94
CA ARG A 80 38.00 3.30 -31.32
C ARG A 80 38.69 3.17 -32.67
#